data_AF-A0A5C7J5F5-F1
#
_entry.id   AF-A0A5C7J5F5-F1
#
_cell.length_a   1.000
_cell.length_b   1.000
_cell.length_c   1.000
_cell.angle_alpha   90.00
_cell.angle_beta   90.00
_cell.angle_gamma   90.00
#
_symmetry.space_group_name_H-M   'P 1'
#
loop_
_entity.id
_entity.type
_entity.pdbx_description
1 polymer ?
#
loop_
_entity_poly.entity_id
_entity_poly.type
_entity_poly.pdbx_seq_one_letter_code
_entity_poly.pdbx_strand_id
1 'polypeptide(L)'
;MSSILSVAELKSFAPELDLSQYSDATISGMLSQATERAASASNVTGFDFQAVVNETDRAYISNDGELVISVRRRPIVSVTSITLTKGGFSTNLVLTDTANNPLYQIPYPSTKLVFPNSYFYLTGTYLAGGSSQLYTLRGAKVFYKMSYTGGHQTIPDDLKYAVSLYFRDIVAKKNNPSGLSSFNQGSYSESYATGDPMGRSPLVKEAESVLRNGGFVRVEF
;
A
#
# COMPACT_ATOMS: atom_id res chain seq x y z
N MET A 1 9.68 -0.29 10.65
CA MET A 1 9.24 -0.98 9.43
C MET A 1 10.40 -1.82 8.94
N SER A 2 10.20 -3.12 8.65
CA SER A 2 11.27 -3.96 8.08
C SER A 2 11.55 -3.53 6.65
N SER A 3 12.81 -3.54 6.21
CA SER A 3 13.13 -3.28 4.81
C SER A 3 12.61 -4.42 3.93
N ILE A 4 12.11 -4.08 2.75
CA ILE A 4 11.61 -5.05 1.75
C ILE A 4 12.77 -5.84 1.11
N LEU A 5 13.93 -5.21 1.02
CA LEU A 5 15.17 -5.78 0.50
C LEU A 5 16.19 -5.91 1.63
N SER A 6 16.90 -7.03 1.67
CA SER A 6 18.13 -7.18 2.43
C SER A 6 19.33 -6.59 1.66
N VAL A 7 20.44 -6.36 2.37
CA VAL A 7 21.68 -5.86 1.76
C VAL A 7 22.23 -6.84 0.71
N ALA A 8 22.13 -8.14 0.97
CA ALA A 8 22.57 -9.18 0.04
C ALA A 8 21.72 -9.19 -1.24
N GLU A 9 20.39 -9.08 -1.10
CA GLU A 9 19.48 -9.01 -2.25
C GLU A 9 19.70 -7.75 -3.07
N LEU A 10 19.96 -6.59 -2.43
CA LEU A 10 20.29 -5.37 -3.15
C LEU A 10 21.56 -5.54 -4.00
N LYS A 11 22.63 -6.13 -3.43
CA LYS A 11 23.89 -6.36 -4.15
C LYS A 11 23.71 -7.30 -5.35
N SER A 12 22.80 -8.27 -5.26
CA SER A 12 22.44 -9.15 -6.37
C SER A 12 21.59 -8.45 -7.43
N PHE A 13 20.64 -7.62 -6.99
CA PHE A 13 19.65 -6.96 -7.84
C PHE A 13 20.17 -5.71 -8.55
N ALA A 14 21.17 -5.04 -7.97
CA ALA A 14 21.81 -3.85 -8.51
C ALA A 14 23.34 -3.92 -8.35
N PRO A 15 24.01 -4.86 -9.05
CA PRO A 15 25.47 -5.07 -8.92
C PRO A 15 26.31 -3.90 -9.43
N GLU A 16 25.73 -3.00 -10.22
CA GLU A 16 26.38 -1.81 -10.75
C GLU A 16 26.58 -0.69 -9.70
N LEU A 17 25.91 -0.77 -8.54
CA LEU A 17 26.07 0.21 -7.48
C LEU A 17 27.32 -0.07 -6.66
N ASP A 18 28.27 0.85 -6.70
CA ASP A 18 29.41 0.81 -5.78
C ASP A 18 28.97 1.26 -4.38
N LEU A 19 28.87 0.27 -3.48
CA LEU A 19 28.50 0.46 -2.08
C LEU A 19 29.68 0.19 -1.13
N SER A 20 30.90 0.03 -1.65
CA SER A 20 32.10 -0.32 -0.87
C SER A 20 32.41 0.67 0.27
N GLN A 21 32.02 1.93 0.09
CA GLN A 21 32.17 3.02 1.05
C GLN A 21 31.17 2.98 2.22
N TYR A 22 30.14 2.13 2.18
CA TYR A 22 29.08 2.09 3.19
C TYR A 22 29.12 0.79 3.99
N SER A 23 28.92 0.88 5.30
CA SER A 23 28.69 -0.29 6.14
C SER A 23 27.32 -0.91 5.85
N ASP A 24 27.19 -2.23 6.04
CA ASP A 24 25.91 -2.93 5.83
C ASP A 24 24.78 -2.34 6.69
N ALA A 25 25.09 -1.84 7.90
CA ALA A 25 24.14 -1.13 8.75
C ALA A 25 23.62 0.17 8.11
N THR A 26 24.51 0.92 7.45
CA THR A 26 24.12 2.15 6.73
C THR A 26 23.23 1.84 5.53
N ILE A 27 23.58 0.80 4.77
CA ILE A 27 22.79 0.35 3.60
C ILE A 27 21.40 -0.11 4.07
N SER A 28 21.32 -0.88 5.16
CA SER A 28 20.05 -1.31 5.75
C SER A 28 19.17 -0.13 6.21
N GLY A 29 19.77 0.91 6.79
CA GLY A 29 19.06 2.14 7.15
C GLY A 29 18.49 2.88 5.94
N MET A 30 19.30 3.02 4.88
CA MET A 30 18.85 3.63 3.61
C MET A 30 17.75 2.81 2.92
N LEU A 31 17.84 1.47 2.95
CA LEU A 31 16.81 0.57 2.43
C LEU A 31 15.50 0.68 3.22
N SER A 32 15.58 0.85 4.53
CA SER A 32 14.40 1.09 5.37
C SER A 32 13.71 2.41 5.01
N GLN A 33 14.50 3.47 4.79
CA GLN A 33 13.98 4.76 4.32
C GLN A 33 13.38 4.66 2.91
N ALA A 34 14.02 3.94 2.00
CA ALA A 34 13.50 3.70 0.64
C ALA A 34 12.17 2.92 0.68
N THR A 35 12.08 1.92 1.56
CA THR A 35 10.86 1.13 1.79
C THR A 35 9.71 2.01 2.31
N GLU A 36 10.00 2.90 3.26
CA GLU A 36 9.01 3.84 3.80
C GLU A 36 8.51 4.82 2.74
N ARG A 37 9.40 5.33 1.87
CA ARG A 37 9.01 6.17 0.73
C ARG A 37 8.09 5.42 -0.25
N ALA A 38 8.41 4.17 -0.56
CA ALA A 38 7.56 3.33 -1.42
C ALA A 38 6.19 3.08 -0.78
N ALA A 39 6.14 2.81 0.53
CA ALA A 39 4.88 2.61 1.26
C ALA A 39 4.02 3.88 1.28
N SER A 40 4.65 5.04 1.51
CA SER A 40 3.98 6.34 1.47
C SER A 40 3.44 6.67 0.07
N ALA A 41 4.23 6.47 -0.98
CA ALA A 41 3.81 6.66 -2.36
C ALA A 41 2.63 5.76 -2.76
N SER A 42 2.59 4.55 -2.20
CA SER A 42 1.52 3.58 -2.43
C SER A 42 0.32 3.73 -1.47
N ASN A 43 0.35 4.66 -0.51
CA ASN A 43 -0.67 4.81 0.53
C ASN A 43 -0.98 3.47 1.26
N VAL A 44 0.08 2.75 1.62
CA VAL A 44 0.04 1.48 2.35
C VAL A 44 0.85 1.56 3.65
N THR A 45 0.50 0.75 4.63
CA THR A 45 1.24 0.70 5.92
C THR A 45 2.49 -0.16 5.83
N GLY A 46 2.61 -0.99 4.79
CA GLY A 46 3.74 -1.90 4.57
C GLY A 46 3.39 -2.99 3.57
N PHE A 47 4.41 -3.73 3.14
CA PHE A 47 4.29 -4.80 2.13
C PHE A 47 4.60 -6.19 2.67
N ASP A 48 5.21 -6.27 3.86
CA ASP A 48 5.47 -7.52 4.58
C ASP A 48 4.17 -8.28 4.91
N PHE A 49 4.26 -9.61 4.93
CA PHE A 49 3.14 -10.46 5.32
C PHE A 49 2.91 -10.37 6.83
N GLN A 50 1.79 -9.77 7.24
CA GLN A 50 1.48 -9.53 8.64
C GLN A 50 -0.02 -9.59 8.91
N ALA A 51 -0.39 -10.06 10.10
CA ALA A 51 -1.71 -9.85 10.66
C ALA A 51 -1.90 -8.38 11.07
N VAL A 52 -2.95 -7.76 10.58
CA VAL A 52 -3.39 -6.42 10.95
C VAL A 52 -4.63 -6.56 11.84
N VAL A 53 -4.59 -5.89 12.98
CA VAL A 53 -5.67 -5.92 13.97
C VAL A 53 -6.35 -4.56 13.96
N ASN A 54 -7.68 -4.57 13.82
CA ASN A 54 -8.52 -3.38 13.95
C ASN A 54 -8.12 -2.21 13.03
N GLU A 55 -7.80 -2.49 11.77
CA GLU A 55 -7.64 -1.42 10.77
C GLU A 55 -8.97 -0.67 10.63
N THR A 56 -8.92 0.66 10.72
CA THR A 56 -10.10 1.50 10.58
C THR A 56 -9.94 2.47 9.43
N ASP A 57 -10.97 2.53 8.59
CA ASP A 57 -11.09 3.56 7.56
C ASP A 57 -12.57 3.67 7.12
N ARG A 58 -12.85 4.55 6.18
CA ARG A 58 -14.18 4.67 5.58
C ARG A 58 -14.50 3.44 4.75
N ALA A 59 -15.71 2.93 4.94
CA ALA A 59 -16.29 1.92 4.08
C ALA A 59 -16.93 2.58 2.85
N TYR A 60 -16.70 2.02 1.67
CA TYR A 60 -17.39 2.44 0.45
C TYR A 60 -18.55 1.50 0.17
N ILE A 61 -19.69 2.05 -0.26
CA ILE A 61 -20.84 1.27 -0.70
C ILE A 61 -21.06 1.60 -2.17
N SER A 62 -20.97 0.58 -3.02
CA SER A 62 -21.12 0.72 -4.46
C SER A 62 -22.55 1.11 -4.85
N ASN A 63 -22.73 1.50 -6.11
CA ASN A 63 -24.07 1.81 -6.64
C ASN A 63 -25.01 0.60 -6.61
N ASP A 64 -24.44 -0.61 -6.66
CA ASP A 64 -25.15 -1.90 -6.57
C ASP A 64 -25.47 -2.29 -5.11
N GLY A 65 -25.03 -1.48 -4.13
CA GLY A 65 -25.25 -1.71 -2.70
C GLY A 65 -24.25 -2.67 -2.07
N GLU A 66 -23.16 -3.00 -2.75
CA GLU A 66 -22.10 -3.84 -2.21
C GLU A 66 -21.16 -3.04 -1.32
N LEU A 67 -20.69 -3.63 -0.23
CA LEU A 67 -19.66 -3.04 0.61
C LEU A 67 -18.29 -3.34 0.01
N VAL A 68 -17.53 -2.30 -0.31
CA VAL A 68 -16.15 -2.42 -0.80
C VAL A 68 -15.20 -1.84 0.23
N ILE A 69 -14.23 -2.64 0.65
CA ILE A 69 -13.20 -2.28 1.63
C ILE A 69 -11.83 -2.33 0.95
N SER A 70 -11.15 -1.19 0.89
CA SER A 70 -9.75 -1.08 0.45
C SER A 70 -8.83 -1.01 1.66
N VAL A 71 -7.99 -2.03 1.83
CA VAL A 71 -7.06 -2.11 2.97
C VAL A 71 -5.73 -1.42 2.73
N ARG A 72 -5.01 -1.12 3.82
CA ARG A 72 -3.65 -0.56 3.77
C ARG A 72 -2.53 -1.59 3.65
N ARG A 73 -2.77 -2.88 3.90
CA ARG A 73 -1.76 -3.94 3.72
C ARG A 73 -2.27 -4.94 2.68
N ARG A 74 -1.61 -4.98 1.52
CA ARG A 74 -2.05 -5.73 0.33
C ARG A 74 -0.96 -6.68 -0.15
N PRO A 75 -1.31 -7.81 -0.80
CA PRO A 75 -2.65 -8.35 -1.03
C PRO A 75 -3.31 -8.87 0.26
N ILE A 76 -4.65 -8.90 0.30
CA ILE A 76 -5.42 -9.55 1.36
C ILE A 76 -5.33 -11.06 1.17
N VAL A 77 -4.98 -11.79 2.23
CA VAL A 77 -4.89 -13.26 2.22
C VAL A 77 -6.06 -13.89 2.97
N SER A 78 -6.42 -13.35 4.13
CA SER A 78 -7.54 -13.84 4.92
C SER A 78 -8.15 -12.73 5.76
N VAL A 79 -9.44 -12.84 6.09
CA VAL A 79 -10.14 -11.89 6.95
C VAL A 79 -10.66 -12.59 8.19
N THR A 80 -10.39 -11.98 9.35
CA THR A 80 -10.74 -12.53 10.67
C THR A 80 -12.02 -11.92 11.21
N SER A 81 -12.18 -10.61 11.09
CA SER A 81 -13.37 -9.91 11.58
C SER A 81 -13.60 -8.61 10.83
N ILE A 82 -14.87 -8.25 10.61
CA ILE A 82 -15.27 -6.96 10.08
C ILE A 82 -16.37 -6.41 10.97
N THR A 83 -16.19 -5.19 11.46
CA THR A 83 -17.20 -4.43 12.17
C THR A 83 -17.52 -3.18 11.37
N LEU A 84 -18.81 -2.88 11.18
CA LEU A 84 -19.25 -1.62 10.60
C LEU A 84 -19.73 -0.68 11.71
N THR A 85 -19.28 0.57 11.66
CA THR A 85 -19.64 1.60 12.63
C THR A 85 -20.22 2.81 11.91
N LYS A 86 -21.38 3.29 12.39
CA LYS A 86 -22.04 4.52 11.93
C LYS A 86 -22.55 5.29 13.14
N GLY A 87 -21.91 6.42 13.44
CA GLY A 87 -22.21 7.18 14.66
C GLY A 87 -21.94 6.32 15.91
N GLY A 88 -22.92 6.24 16.83
CA GLY A 88 -22.83 5.39 18.02
C GLY A 88 -23.18 3.90 17.79
N PHE A 89 -23.62 3.53 16.58
CA PHE A 89 -23.99 2.16 16.27
C PHE A 89 -22.79 1.38 15.71
N SER A 90 -22.60 0.15 16.18
CA SER A 90 -21.56 -0.76 15.70
C SER A 90 -22.11 -2.18 15.58
N THR A 91 -21.85 -2.86 14.45
CA THR A 91 -22.26 -4.26 14.23
C THR A 91 -21.11 -5.07 13.67
N ASN A 92 -21.00 -6.34 14.07
CA ASN A 92 -20.09 -7.29 13.45
C ASN A 92 -20.76 -7.95 12.24
N LEU A 93 -20.00 -8.13 11.16
CA LEU A 93 -20.44 -8.87 9.99
C LEU A 93 -20.17 -10.36 10.18
N VAL A 94 -21.14 -11.18 9.79
CA VAL A 94 -20.96 -12.63 9.70
C VAL A 94 -20.14 -12.92 8.44
N LEU A 95 -18.98 -13.55 8.57
CA LEU A 95 -18.06 -13.74 7.44
C LEU A 95 -18.26 -15.06 6.68
N THR A 96 -18.92 -16.03 7.30
CA THR A 96 -19.12 -17.38 6.73
C THR A 96 -20.56 -17.85 6.90
N ASP A 97 -21.05 -18.67 5.99
CA ASP A 97 -22.34 -19.36 6.15
C ASP A 97 -22.24 -20.55 7.13
N THR A 98 -23.36 -21.26 7.33
CA THR A 98 -23.43 -22.46 8.18
C THR A 98 -22.61 -23.64 7.65
N ALA A 99 -22.19 -23.62 6.39
CA ALA A 99 -21.32 -24.60 5.74
C ALA A 99 -19.85 -24.12 5.67
N ASN A 100 -19.51 -23.02 6.34
CA ASN A 100 -18.19 -22.36 6.35
C ASN A 100 -17.73 -21.77 5.00
N ASN A 101 -18.63 -21.52 4.06
CA ASN A 101 -18.28 -20.79 2.84
C ASN A 101 -18.16 -19.29 3.13
N PRO A 102 -17.16 -18.58 2.59
CA PRO A 102 -17.02 -17.15 2.77
C PRO A 102 -18.18 -16.39 2.14
N LEU A 103 -18.78 -15.48 2.91
CA LEU A 103 -19.86 -14.57 2.47
C LEU A 103 -19.33 -13.29 1.79
N TYR A 104 -18.02 -13.24 1.56
CA TYR A 104 -17.32 -12.14 0.95
C TYR A 104 -16.46 -12.65 -0.20
N GLN A 105 -16.05 -11.74 -1.07
CA GLN A 105 -15.16 -12.02 -2.18
C GLN A 105 -13.91 -11.16 -2.06
N ILE A 106 -12.75 -11.76 -2.32
CA ILE A 106 -11.48 -11.07 -2.49
C ILE A 106 -11.11 -11.25 -3.97
N PRO A 107 -11.56 -10.34 -4.87
CA PRO A 107 -11.25 -10.45 -6.28
C PRO A 107 -9.76 -10.26 -6.51
N TYR A 108 -9.19 -11.01 -7.46
CA TYR A 108 -7.81 -10.81 -7.93
C TYR A 108 -7.61 -9.35 -8.39
N PRO A 109 -6.51 -8.66 -8.01
CA PRO A 109 -5.30 -9.14 -7.33
C PRO A 109 -5.31 -9.03 -5.80
N SER A 110 -6.47 -9.25 -5.17
CA SER A 110 -6.66 -9.23 -3.71
C SER A 110 -6.39 -7.88 -3.04
N THR A 111 -6.66 -6.79 -3.77
CA THR A 111 -6.45 -5.42 -3.30
C THR A 111 -7.65 -4.88 -2.50
N LYS A 112 -8.84 -5.44 -2.73
CA LYS A 112 -10.08 -5.04 -2.07
C LYS A 112 -10.84 -6.26 -1.63
N LEU A 113 -11.67 -6.08 -0.61
CA LEU A 113 -12.69 -7.01 -0.21
C LEU A 113 -14.05 -6.46 -0.66
N VAL A 114 -14.88 -7.35 -1.20
CA VAL A 114 -16.26 -7.03 -1.62
C VAL A 114 -17.20 -7.91 -0.81
N PHE A 115 -18.16 -7.27 -0.13
CA PHE A 115 -19.23 -7.95 0.58
C PHE A 115 -20.54 -7.74 -0.20
N PRO A 116 -21.10 -8.80 -0.84
CA PRO A 116 -22.29 -8.66 -1.66
C PRO A 116 -23.53 -8.30 -0.85
N ASN A 117 -24.40 -7.48 -1.43
CA ASN A 117 -25.66 -7.05 -0.82
C ASN A 117 -26.61 -8.23 -0.52
N SER A 118 -26.63 -9.26 -1.38
CA SER A 118 -27.51 -10.43 -1.27
C SER A 118 -27.35 -11.21 0.03
N TYR A 119 -26.15 -11.23 0.63
CA TYR A 119 -25.90 -11.99 1.86
C TYR A 119 -26.42 -11.31 3.13
N PHE A 120 -26.61 -9.99 3.12
CA PHE A 120 -27.33 -9.27 4.18
C PHE A 120 -28.83 -9.58 4.16
N TYR A 121 -29.37 -9.95 3.00
CA TYR A 121 -30.77 -10.31 2.84
C TYR A 121 -31.09 -11.71 3.39
N LEU A 122 -30.17 -12.67 3.23
CA LEU A 122 -30.39 -14.10 3.50
C LEU A 122 -30.02 -14.56 4.93
N THR A 123 -29.05 -13.94 5.59
CA THR A 123 -28.55 -14.42 6.89
C THR A 123 -29.28 -13.86 8.10
N GLY A 124 -30.26 -12.95 7.91
CA GLY A 124 -30.95 -12.32 9.04
C GLY A 124 -30.04 -11.47 9.92
N THR A 125 -28.79 -11.21 9.52
CA THR A 125 -27.90 -10.22 10.12
C THR A 125 -28.38 -8.83 9.74
N TYR A 126 -29.61 -8.52 10.15
CA TYR A 126 -30.07 -7.15 10.31
C TYR A 126 -29.00 -6.43 11.14
N LEU A 127 -28.59 -5.23 10.73
CA LEU A 127 -28.06 -4.26 11.71
C LEU A 127 -29.08 -4.27 12.85
N ALA A 128 -28.72 -4.85 14.01
CA ALA A 128 -29.67 -5.14 15.07
C ALA A 128 -30.41 -3.85 15.45
N GLY A 129 -31.67 -3.73 15.03
CA GLY A 129 -32.53 -2.58 15.31
C GLY A 129 -33.08 -1.79 14.11
N GLY A 130 -32.79 -2.14 12.84
CA GLY A 130 -33.42 -1.44 11.72
C GLY A 130 -33.38 -2.19 10.40
N SER A 131 -34.47 -2.12 9.65
CA SER A 131 -34.68 -2.63 8.28
C SER A 131 -33.81 -1.98 7.20
N SER A 132 -32.59 -1.56 7.56
CA SER A 132 -31.69 -0.80 6.69
C SER A 132 -30.77 -1.75 5.92
N GLN A 133 -31.13 -2.04 4.67
CA GLN A 133 -30.25 -2.71 3.70
C GLN A 133 -28.94 -1.91 3.53
N LEU A 134 -27.81 -2.55 3.19
CA LEU A 134 -26.55 -1.83 2.90
C LEU A 134 -26.75 -0.71 1.88
N TYR A 135 -27.63 -0.91 0.91
CA TYR A 135 -28.02 0.09 -0.08
C TYR A 135 -28.50 1.41 0.54
N THR A 136 -29.20 1.37 1.68
CA THR A 136 -29.67 2.56 2.41
C THR A 136 -28.55 3.31 3.14
N LEU A 137 -27.39 2.66 3.31
CA LEU A 137 -26.19 3.28 3.88
C LEU A 137 -25.32 3.97 2.81
N ARG A 138 -25.71 3.92 1.53
CA ARG A 138 -25.05 4.66 0.46
C ARG A 138 -25.08 6.17 0.76
N GLY A 139 -23.91 6.81 0.67
CA GLY A 139 -23.74 8.22 1.01
C GLY A 139 -23.69 8.53 2.52
N ALA A 140 -23.88 7.53 3.38
CA ALA A 140 -23.65 7.70 4.82
C ALA A 140 -22.15 7.55 5.14
N LYS A 141 -21.68 8.29 6.15
CA LYS A 141 -20.33 8.13 6.70
C LYS A 141 -20.26 6.84 7.53
N VAL A 142 -20.03 5.71 6.87
CA VAL A 142 -19.79 4.41 7.50
C VAL A 142 -18.29 4.16 7.57
N PHE A 143 -17.83 3.67 8.71
CA PHE A 143 -16.45 3.25 8.93
C PHE A 143 -16.42 1.73 9.09
N TYR A 144 -15.37 1.10 8.57
CA TYR A 144 -15.06 -0.28 8.91
C TYR A 144 -14.01 -0.32 10.00
N LYS A 145 -14.05 -1.39 10.79
CA LYS A 145 -12.97 -1.86 11.66
C LYS A 145 -12.73 -3.32 11.30
N MET A 146 -11.59 -3.61 10.68
CA MET A 146 -11.30 -4.93 10.12
C MET A 146 -10.01 -5.50 10.67
N SER A 147 -10.03 -6.77 11.05
CA SER A 147 -8.82 -7.55 11.32
C SER A 147 -8.63 -8.57 10.21
N TYR A 148 -7.44 -8.61 9.62
CA TYR A 148 -7.14 -9.41 8.44
C TYR A 148 -5.64 -9.73 8.38
N THR A 149 -5.27 -10.73 7.58
CA THR A 149 -3.87 -10.99 7.23
C THR A 149 -3.64 -10.58 5.80
N GLY A 150 -2.59 -9.79 5.56
CA GLY A 150 -2.26 -9.33 4.23
C GLY A 150 -0.78 -9.01 4.08
N GLY A 151 -0.37 -8.73 2.85
CA GLY A 151 1.02 -8.53 2.47
C GLY A 151 1.56 -9.65 1.60
N HIS A 152 2.78 -9.46 1.13
CA HIS A 152 3.45 -10.39 0.24
C HIS A 152 4.29 -11.38 1.05
N GLN A 153 4.00 -12.68 0.92
CA GLN A 153 4.87 -13.73 1.44
C GLN A 153 6.20 -13.79 0.68
N THR A 154 6.11 -13.63 -0.64
CA THR A 154 7.25 -13.42 -1.53
C THR A 154 7.10 -12.06 -2.19
N ILE A 155 8.08 -11.18 -1.94
CA ILE A 155 8.09 -9.83 -2.48
C ILE A 155 8.25 -9.90 -4.01
N PRO A 156 7.34 -9.29 -4.80
CA PRO A 156 7.47 -9.21 -6.24
C PRO A 156 8.69 -8.40 -6.68
N ASP A 157 9.29 -8.78 -7.81
CA ASP A 157 10.49 -8.13 -8.31
C ASP A 157 10.26 -6.67 -8.72
N ASP A 158 9.06 -6.32 -9.21
CA ASP A 158 8.68 -4.93 -9.49
C ASP A 158 8.72 -4.05 -8.24
N LEU A 159 8.32 -4.60 -7.09
CA LEU A 159 8.39 -3.87 -5.81
C LEU A 159 9.84 -3.69 -5.36
N LYS A 160 10.67 -4.72 -5.54
CA LYS A 160 12.12 -4.63 -5.28
C LYS A 160 12.76 -3.59 -6.18
N TYR A 161 12.38 -3.56 -7.46
CA TYR A 161 12.86 -2.58 -8.42
C TYR A 161 12.51 -1.15 -8.01
N ALA A 162 11.25 -0.88 -7.68
CA ALA A 162 10.82 0.43 -7.20
C ALA A 162 11.59 0.88 -5.94
N VAL A 163 11.80 -0.01 -4.97
CA VAL A 163 12.58 0.30 -3.76
C VAL A 163 14.06 0.55 -4.10
N SER A 164 14.63 -0.22 -5.03
CA SER A 164 16.01 0.00 -5.50
C SER A 164 16.19 1.38 -6.15
N LEU A 165 15.19 1.88 -6.89
CA LEU A 165 15.21 3.22 -7.48
C LEU A 165 15.15 4.31 -6.40
N TYR A 166 14.33 4.14 -5.37
CA TYR A 166 14.34 5.04 -4.20
C TYR A 166 15.67 5.01 -3.46
N PHE A 167 16.28 3.84 -3.29
CA PHE A 167 17.61 3.71 -2.70
C PHE A 167 18.67 4.46 -3.54
N ARG A 168 18.64 4.30 -4.87
CA ARG A 168 19.53 5.04 -5.79
C ARG A 168 19.36 6.54 -5.67
N ASP A 169 18.13 7.04 -5.56
CA ASP A 169 17.86 8.47 -5.34
C ASP A 169 18.49 8.98 -4.03
N ILE A 170 18.39 8.20 -2.96
CA ILE A 170 18.98 8.54 -1.65
C ILE A 170 20.51 8.63 -1.76
N VAL A 171 21.14 7.65 -2.40
CA VAL A 171 22.59 7.64 -2.62
C VAL A 171 23.03 8.79 -3.54
N ALA A 172 22.31 9.04 -4.63
CA ALA A 172 22.61 10.12 -5.56
C ALA A 172 22.56 11.50 -4.89
N LYS A 173 21.53 11.76 -4.07
CA LYS A 173 21.41 13.01 -3.30
C LYS A 173 22.49 13.17 -2.24
N LYS A 174 23.00 12.06 -1.68
CA LYS A 174 24.13 12.10 -0.74
C LYS A 174 25.44 12.49 -1.44
N ASN A 175 25.67 11.96 -2.65
CA ASN A 175 26.88 12.25 -3.42
C ASN A 175 26.82 13.61 -4.14
N ASN A 176 25.62 14.10 -4.44
CA ASN A 176 25.39 15.40 -5.09
C ASN A 176 24.30 16.18 -4.36
N PRO A 177 24.60 16.73 -3.15
CA PRO A 177 23.61 17.44 -2.34
C PRO A 177 23.15 18.76 -2.97
N SER A 178 23.98 19.38 -3.82
CA SER A 178 23.65 20.61 -4.54
C SER A 178 22.72 20.39 -5.74
N GLY A 179 22.48 19.13 -6.15
CA GLY A 179 21.62 18.82 -7.30
C GLY A 179 22.18 19.30 -8.63
N LEU A 180 23.50 19.42 -8.72
CA LEU A 180 24.21 19.90 -9.91
C LEU A 180 24.04 18.89 -11.06
N SER A 181 23.48 19.31 -12.19
CA SER A 181 23.26 18.42 -13.33
C SER A 181 24.40 18.45 -14.33
N SER A 182 25.12 19.57 -14.41
CA SER A 182 26.32 19.69 -15.21
C SER A 182 27.27 20.72 -14.61
N PHE A 183 28.56 20.47 -14.77
CA PHE A 183 29.63 21.30 -14.26
C PHE A 183 30.67 21.53 -15.34
N ASN A 184 31.03 22.79 -15.58
CA ASN A 184 32.08 23.19 -16.51
C ASN A 184 33.13 24.02 -15.79
N GLN A 185 34.40 23.64 -15.92
CA GLN A 185 35.52 24.26 -15.23
C GLN A 185 36.46 24.97 -16.22
N GLY A 186 36.55 26.29 -16.10
CA GLY A 186 37.14 27.23 -17.07
C GLY A 186 36.39 28.57 -16.96
N SER A 187 35.85 29.11 -18.05
CA SER A 187 34.78 30.12 -18.01
C SER A 187 33.50 29.51 -17.42
N TYR A 188 33.54 29.34 -16.12
CA TYR A 188 32.85 28.31 -15.34
C TYR A 188 31.34 28.34 -15.52
N SER A 189 30.71 27.19 -15.75
CA SER A 189 29.25 27.11 -15.85
C SER A 189 28.74 25.93 -15.06
N GLU A 190 27.92 26.23 -14.06
CA GLU A 190 27.15 25.27 -13.29
C GLU A 190 25.71 25.31 -13.80
N SER A 191 25.18 24.15 -14.16
CA SER A 191 23.74 24.02 -14.42
C SER A 191 23.17 23.07 -13.39
N TYR A 192 22.10 23.52 -12.77
CA TYR A 192 21.29 22.73 -11.88
C TYR A 192 20.14 22.17 -12.69
N ALA A 193 19.75 20.91 -12.46
CA ALA A 193 18.59 20.37 -13.14
C ALA A 193 17.38 21.21 -12.74
N THR A 194 16.80 21.97 -13.68
CA THR A 194 15.42 22.43 -13.60
C THR A 194 14.54 21.19 -13.74
N GLY A 195 14.43 20.45 -12.65
CA GLY A 195 13.52 19.32 -12.52
C GLY A 195 12.08 19.81 -12.47
N ASP A 196 11.18 18.85 -12.64
CA ASP A 196 9.72 18.91 -12.43
C ASP A 196 9.24 20.05 -11.52
N PRO A 197 8.06 20.67 -11.74
CA PRO A 197 7.52 21.69 -10.82
C PRO A 197 7.43 21.24 -9.35
N MET A 198 7.47 19.91 -9.11
CA MET A 198 7.48 19.27 -7.79
C MET A 198 8.88 18.86 -7.28
N GLY A 199 9.97 19.17 -8.00
CA GLY A 199 11.35 18.87 -7.60
C GLY A 199 11.72 17.38 -7.55
N ARG A 200 10.97 16.51 -8.24
CA ARG A 200 11.15 15.05 -8.17
C ARG A 200 12.23 14.57 -9.13
N SER A 201 13.10 13.66 -8.66
CA SER A 201 14.12 13.04 -9.50
C SER A 201 13.49 12.04 -10.50
N PRO A 202 14.13 11.79 -11.66
CA PRO A 202 13.65 10.80 -12.63
C PRO A 202 13.46 9.40 -12.01
N LEU A 203 14.38 8.99 -11.12
CA LEU A 203 14.32 7.70 -10.41
C LEU A 203 13.06 7.57 -9.55
N VAL A 204 12.67 8.66 -8.86
CA VAL A 204 11.44 8.67 -8.05
C VAL A 204 10.21 8.57 -8.95
N LYS A 205 10.19 9.28 -10.09
CA LYS A 205 9.07 9.20 -11.04
C LYS A 205 8.89 7.81 -11.62
N GLU A 206 10.00 7.16 -11.98
CA GLU A 206 10.01 5.79 -12.47
C GLU A 206 9.55 4.81 -11.39
N ALA A 207 10.04 4.96 -10.15
CA ALA A 207 9.60 4.15 -9.02
C ALA A 207 8.07 4.27 -8.79
N GLU A 208 7.53 5.49 -8.79
CA GLU A 208 6.09 5.72 -8.66
C GLU A 208 5.29 5.14 -9.84
N SER A 209 5.83 5.22 -11.06
CA SER A 209 5.21 4.63 -12.25
C SER A 209 5.11 3.10 -12.12
N VAL A 210 6.20 2.45 -11.69
CA VAL A 210 6.24 0.99 -11.44
C VAL A 210 5.24 0.61 -10.34
N LEU A 211 5.18 1.38 -9.25
CA LEU A 211 4.23 1.12 -8.16
C LEU A 211 2.77 1.23 -8.62
N ARG A 212 2.45 2.25 -9.43
CA ARG A 212 1.10 2.47 -9.97
C ARG A 212 0.70 1.39 -10.97
N ASN A 213 1.57 1.11 -11.95
CA ASN A 213 1.28 0.15 -13.01
C ASN A 213 1.28 -1.29 -12.49
N GLY A 214 2.09 -1.60 -11.47
CA GLY A 214 2.12 -2.89 -10.79
C GLY A 214 0.95 -3.14 -9.82
N GLY A 215 0.03 -2.18 -9.66
CA GLY A 215 -1.15 -2.34 -8.81
C GLY A 215 -0.87 -2.29 -7.30
N PHE A 216 0.30 -1.78 -6.91
CA PHE A 216 0.73 -1.69 -5.50
C PHE A 216 0.12 -0.49 -4.76
N VAL A 217 -0.40 0.49 -5.50
CA VAL A 217 -1.00 1.71 -4.94
C VAL A 217 -2.43 1.46 -4.44
N ARG A 218 -2.72 1.95 -3.24
CA ARG A 218 -4.08 1.98 -2.68
C ARG A 218 -4.91 3.06 -3.34
N VAL A 219 -5.99 2.63 -3.97
CA VAL A 219 -7.05 3.52 -4.48
C VAL A 219 -8.11 3.63 -3.38
N GLU A 220 -8.31 4.86 -2.91
CA GLU A 220 -9.42 5.22 -2.02
C GLU A 220 -10.67 5.47 -2.88
N PHE A 221 -11.83 5.06 -2.36
CA PHE A 221 -13.13 5.19 -3.01
C PHE A 221 -13.98 6.24 -2.29
#